data_AF-A0A1I4UST8-F1
#
_entry.id   AF-A0A1I4UST8-F1
#
_cell.length_a   1.000
_cell.length_b   1.000
_cell.length_c   1.000
_cell.angle_alpha   90.00
_cell.angle_beta   90.00
_cell.angle_gamma   90.00
#
_symmetry.space_group_name_H-M   'P 1'
#
loop_
_entity.id
_entity.type
_entity.pdbx_description
1 polymer ?
#
loop_
_entity_poly.entity_id
_entity_poly.type
_entity_poly.pdbx_seq_one_letter_code
_entity_poly.pdbx_strand_id
1 'polypeptide(L)'
;MHRLSARRATARRAVVTTAAATVAAPLLLTVGAAGPASAHGAPTDPVSRVSACSPEGGSQDSAACRAAVAANGAPFTAWDNMRIAGVNGRDRQVVPDGRLCSGGLAAYKGLDLARADWPSTRLSPGTTLDLTYRSTIPHTGTFKLFLTKPGYDPTKPLTWSDLPEKPFASITDPPLRDGSYRFSAKLPSDRAGHHVLYTIWQNTSTVDTYYSCSDVVFPKAKQADSGTGGGSSEETPAGSEGTAAGDATAGKADGDRTDGDRTGEQGSGPATTAPARSAEAPPAGDGDAEGDARAADPGSPVASTTDESGASVPLLVAGGATALVLAVGAALHFRGRGRRSRVDG
;
A
#
# COMPACT_ATOMS: atom_id res chain seq x y z
N MET A 1 23.32 65.12 -71.14
CA MET A 1 23.33 65.49 -69.70
C MET A 1 21.97 66.07 -69.37
N HIS A 2 21.30 65.86 -68.22
CA HIS A 2 21.55 65.04 -67.02
C HIS A 2 20.37 64.05 -66.82
N ARG A 3 20.57 62.81 -66.34
CA ARG A 3 20.53 62.36 -64.93
C ARG A 3 19.30 62.81 -64.09
N LEU A 4 18.64 61.77 -63.52
CA LEU A 4 17.89 61.71 -62.24
C LEU A 4 16.45 62.24 -62.15
N SER A 5 15.49 61.30 -62.16
CA SER A 5 14.51 61.00 -61.07
C SER A 5 13.25 60.32 -61.61
N ALA A 6 12.56 59.42 -60.92
CA ALA A 6 12.95 58.50 -59.84
C ALA A 6 11.94 57.33 -59.85
N ARG A 7 12.40 56.08 -59.72
CA ARG A 7 11.49 54.91 -59.67
C ARG A 7 10.60 55.01 -58.43
N ARG A 8 9.27 54.95 -58.57
CA ARG A 8 8.35 54.82 -57.43
C ARG A 8 7.52 53.54 -57.49
N ALA A 9 8.05 52.55 -56.79
CA ALA A 9 7.33 51.54 -56.01
C ALA A 9 6.18 50.77 -56.69
N THR A 10 6.55 49.70 -57.39
CA THR A 10 5.83 48.41 -57.26
C THR A 10 5.88 47.94 -55.79
N ALA A 11 5.00 47.01 -55.41
CA ALA A 11 4.90 46.34 -54.10
C ALA A 11 4.20 47.12 -52.95
N ARG A 12 2.87 47.01 -52.92
CA ARG A 12 2.05 47.03 -51.68
C ARG A 12 1.16 45.79 -51.61
N ARG A 13 1.75 44.60 -51.46
CA ARG A 13 1.05 43.33 -51.23
C ARG A 13 1.98 42.24 -50.67
N ALA A 14 2.46 42.42 -49.43
CA ALA A 14 3.22 41.38 -48.69
C ALA A 14 3.46 41.73 -47.19
N VAL A 15 2.44 42.12 -46.42
CA VAL A 15 2.57 42.23 -44.93
C VAL A 15 1.28 41.79 -44.22
N VAL A 16 0.83 40.55 -44.44
CA VAL A 16 -0.18 39.88 -43.59
C VAL A 16 0.08 38.36 -43.57
N THR A 17 1.18 37.88 -42.94
CA THR A 17 1.40 36.44 -42.62
C THR A 17 2.60 36.17 -41.67
N THR A 18 2.93 37.05 -40.71
CA THR A 18 4.04 36.80 -39.75
C THR A 18 3.73 37.10 -38.28
N ALA A 19 2.46 36.99 -37.87
CA ALA A 19 2.03 37.24 -36.48
C ALA A 19 1.23 36.08 -35.83
N ALA A 20 0.96 34.99 -36.57
CA ALA A 20 0.20 33.84 -36.05
C ALA A 20 1.09 32.67 -35.58
N ALA A 21 2.34 32.56 -36.06
CA ALA A 21 3.21 31.42 -35.80
C ALA A 21 3.95 31.45 -34.45
N THR A 22 4.15 32.65 -33.87
CA THR A 22 4.95 32.83 -32.64
C THR A 22 4.19 32.64 -31.33
N VAL A 23 2.85 32.67 -31.36
CA VAL A 23 1.99 32.50 -30.17
C VAL A 23 1.43 31.08 -30.05
N ALA A 24 1.41 30.30 -31.14
CA ALA A 24 0.92 28.92 -31.12
C ALA A 24 1.95 27.91 -30.56
N ALA A 25 3.25 28.15 -30.76
CA ALA A 25 4.31 27.22 -30.35
C ALA A 25 4.39 26.96 -28.83
N PRO A 26 4.23 27.97 -27.93
CA PRO A 26 4.26 27.72 -26.49
C PRO A 26 3.03 26.98 -25.96
N LEU A 27 1.86 27.12 -26.61
CA LEU A 27 0.61 26.48 -26.17
C LEU A 27 0.51 25.00 -26.52
N LEU A 28 1.22 24.53 -27.55
CA LEU A 28 1.20 23.13 -27.96
C LEU A 28 2.13 22.24 -27.10
N LEU A 29 3.06 22.83 -26.34
CA LEU A 29 4.02 22.11 -25.50
C LEU A 29 3.47 21.71 -24.12
N THR A 30 2.32 22.25 -23.69
CA THR A 30 1.77 22.00 -22.34
C THR A 30 0.80 20.81 -22.25
N VAL A 31 0.36 20.26 -23.39
CA VAL A 31 -0.66 19.18 -23.44
C VAL A 31 -0.05 17.78 -23.22
N GLY A 32 1.28 17.63 -23.29
CA GLY A 32 1.97 16.33 -23.30
C GLY A 32 2.40 15.73 -21.96
N ALA A 33 2.17 16.41 -20.82
CA ALA A 33 2.81 16.06 -19.53
C ALA A 33 1.87 15.49 -18.45
N ALA A 34 0.59 15.30 -18.74
CA ALA A 34 -0.33 14.62 -17.82
C ALA A 34 -0.19 13.09 -17.94
N GLY A 35 0.91 12.55 -17.38
CA GLY A 35 1.01 11.11 -17.14
C GLY A 35 -0.10 10.62 -16.20
N PRO A 36 -0.46 9.32 -16.20
CA PRO A 36 -1.44 8.79 -15.28
C PRO A 36 -0.98 9.06 -13.84
N ALA A 37 -1.78 9.81 -13.09
CA ALA A 37 -1.50 10.08 -11.68
C ALA A 37 -1.57 8.76 -10.90
N SER A 38 -0.44 8.29 -10.39
CA SER A 38 -0.35 7.09 -9.57
C SER A 38 -0.80 7.40 -8.15
N ALA A 39 -1.71 6.60 -7.59
CA ALA A 39 -1.96 6.64 -6.15
C ALA A 39 -0.80 5.99 -5.39
N HIS A 40 -0.61 6.31 -4.12
CA HIS A 40 0.40 5.64 -3.27
C HIS A 40 -0.12 5.57 -1.83
N GLY A 41 0.08 4.42 -1.19
CA GLY A 41 -0.16 4.22 0.24
C GLY A 41 -0.23 2.74 0.65
N ALA A 42 -0.15 2.49 1.95
CA ALA A 42 -0.31 1.15 2.55
C ALA A 42 -0.90 1.24 3.98
N PRO A 43 -1.47 0.14 4.53
CA PRO A 43 -1.84 0.06 5.94
C PRO A 43 -0.62 0.22 6.85
N THR A 44 -0.71 1.15 7.80
CA THR A 44 0.27 1.36 8.88
C THR A 44 -0.27 0.93 10.24
N ASP A 45 -1.59 0.77 10.38
CA ASP A 45 -2.22 0.15 11.54
C ASP A 45 -3.56 -0.51 11.14
N PRO A 46 -3.74 -1.83 11.29
CA PRO A 46 -2.71 -2.85 11.49
C PRO A 46 -1.63 -2.77 10.40
N VAL A 47 -0.37 -2.75 10.82
CA VAL A 47 0.76 -2.53 9.89
C VAL A 47 0.84 -3.65 8.85
N SER A 48 1.01 -3.26 7.59
CA SER A 48 1.21 -4.20 6.49
C SER A 48 2.63 -4.74 6.44
N ARG A 49 2.85 -5.95 5.90
CA ARG A 49 4.19 -6.54 5.71
C ARG A 49 5.14 -5.59 4.99
N VAL A 50 4.67 -4.98 3.91
CA VAL A 50 5.46 -4.06 3.09
C VAL A 50 5.86 -2.81 3.88
N SER A 51 4.94 -2.25 4.67
CA SER A 51 5.22 -1.09 5.52
C SER A 51 6.16 -1.48 6.66
N ALA A 52 5.89 -2.54 7.42
CA ALA A 52 6.68 -2.99 8.56
C ALA A 52 8.14 -3.35 8.18
N CYS A 53 8.33 -3.95 7.00
CA CYS A 53 9.63 -4.37 6.49
C CYS A 53 10.33 -3.30 5.62
N SER A 54 9.73 -2.12 5.44
CA SER A 54 10.39 -0.99 4.80
C SER A 54 11.48 -0.40 5.71
N PRO A 55 12.41 0.41 5.17
CA PRO A 55 13.38 1.16 5.99
C PRO A 55 12.73 2.11 7.01
N GLU A 56 11.47 2.51 6.78
CA GLU A 56 10.69 3.39 7.67
C GLU A 56 9.80 2.61 8.64
N GLY A 57 9.67 1.29 8.45
CA GLY A 57 8.67 0.42 9.10
C GLY A 57 8.96 -0.03 10.53
N GLY A 58 10.17 0.22 11.03
CA GLY A 58 10.59 -0.15 12.39
C GLY A 58 10.72 -1.66 12.67
N SER A 59 10.35 -2.56 11.73
CA SER A 59 10.44 -4.03 11.91
C SER A 59 11.46 -4.72 11.01
N GLN A 60 12.33 -3.95 10.33
CA GLN A 60 13.39 -4.42 9.44
C GLN A 60 14.31 -5.49 10.09
N ASP A 61 14.52 -5.40 11.40
CA ASP A 61 15.36 -6.31 12.19
C ASP A 61 14.63 -7.59 12.67
N SER A 62 13.38 -7.79 12.27
CA SER A 62 12.69 -9.07 12.46
C SER A 62 13.26 -10.15 11.53
N ALA A 63 13.18 -11.43 11.95
CA ALA A 63 13.64 -12.54 11.13
C ALA A 63 12.83 -12.68 9.83
N ALA A 64 11.52 -12.43 9.90
CA ALA A 64 10.65 -12.38 8.72
C ALA A 64 11.03 -11.24 7.76
N CYS A 65 11.22 -10.00 8.22
CA CYS A 65 11.58 -8.90 7.32
C CYS A 65 12.97 -9.07 6.69
N ARG A 66 13.98 -9.55 7.43
CA ARG A 66 15.28 -9.89 6.82
C ARG A 66 15.15 -10.97 5.75
N ALA A 67 14.39 -12.03 6.02
CA ALA A 67 14.15 -13.09 5.02
C ALA A 67 13.39 -12.56 3.80
N ALA A 68 12.40 -11.68 4.01
CA ALA A 68 11.63 -11.04 2.95
C ALA A 68 12.52 -10.17 2.05
N VAL A 69 13.32 -9.26 2.63
CA VAL A 69 14.25 -8.41 1.88
C VAL A 69 15.30 -9.23 1.12
N ALA A 70 15.85 -10.27 1.75
CA ALA A 70 16.80 -11.18 1.09
C ALA A 70 16.16 -11.96 -0.07
N ALA A 71 14.95 -12.48 0.10
CA ALA A 71 14.21 -13.15 -0.97
C ALA A 71 13.77 -12.19 -2.08
N ASN A 72 13.51 -10.93 -1.76
CA ASN A 72 13.17 -9.88 -2.72
C ASN A 72 14.39 -9.47 -3.57
N GLY A 73 15.57 -9.40 -2.94
CA GLY A 73 16.84 -8.95 -3.52
C GLY A 73 17.12 -7.46 -3.30
N ALA A 74 16.13 -6.70 -2.78
CA ALA A 74 16.26 -5.28 -2.43
C ALA A 74 15.28 -4.92 -1.29
N PRO A 75 15.58 -3.88 -0.48
CA PRO A 75 14.65 -3.37 0.53
C PRO A 75 13.35 -2.84 -0.07
N PHE A 76 12.26 -2.89 0.69
CA PHE A 76 10.96 -2.34 0.29
C PHE A 76 10.94 -0.81 0.45
N THR A 77 11.70 -0.08 -0.38
CA THR A 77 11.73 1.39 -0.36
C THR A 77 10.43 2.00 -0.88
N ALA A 78 9.88 1.47 -1.98
CA ALA A 78 8.59 1.86 -2.52
C ALA A 78 7.42 1.16 -1.79
N TRP A 79 7.42 1.21 -0.45
CA TRP A 79 6.47 0.43 0.36
C TRP A 79 5.00 0.82 0.17
N ASP A 80 4.76 2.00 -0.38
CA ASP A 80 3.47 2.60 -0.68
C ASP A 80 3.00 2.35 -2.12
N ASN A 81 3.79 1.69 -2.98
CA ASN A 81 3.50 1.50 -4.41
C ASN A 81 3.31 0.04 -4.83
N MET A 82 2.67 -0.79 -3.99
CA MET A 82 2.32 -2.17 -4.35
C MET A 82 1.04 -2.20 -5.23
N ARG A 83 1.24 -1.76 -6.48
CA ARG A 83 0.23 -1.33 -7.45
C ARG A 83 0.09 -2.28 -8.65
N ILE A 84 -1.14 -2.58 -9.05
CA ILE A 84 -1.46 -3.16 -10.37
C ILE A 84 -2.44 -2.26 -11.12
N ALA A 85 -2.18 -2.00 -12.40
CA ALA A 85 -3.05 -1.19 -13.26
C ALA A 85 -4.16 -2.04 -13.92
N GLY A 86 -5.34 -1.46 -14.16
CA GLY A 86 -6.36 -2.03 -15.03
C GLY A 86 -7.06 -3.29 -14.51
N VAL A 87 -6.92 -3.62 -13.22
CA VAL A 87 -7.53 -4.81 -12.61
C VAL A 87 -9.06 -4.76 -12.73
N ASN A 88 -9.65 -3.59 -12.45
CA ASN A 88 -11.10 -3.34 -12.56
C ASN A 88 -11.96 -4.38 -11.80
N GLY A 89 -11.53 -4.75 -10.59
CA GLY A 89 -12.21 -5.74 -9.74
C GLY A 89 -12.00 -7.21 -10.12
N ARG A 90 -11.19 -7.50 -11.16
CA ARG A 90 -10.78 -8.86 -11.55
C ARG A 90 -9.63 -9.41 -10.68
N ASP A 91 -9.63 -9.06 -9.39
CA ASP A 91 -8.53 -9.29 -8.46
C ASP A 91 -8.03 -10.76 -8.49
N ARG A 92 -8.97 -11.72 -8.46
CA ARG A 92 -8.72 -13.17 -8.50
C ARG A 92 -8.21 -13.72 -9.83
N GLN A 93 -8.32 -12.95 -10.91
CA GLN A 93 -7.86 -13.34 -12.26
C GLN A 93 -6.45 -12.78 -12.54
N VAL A 94 -6.10 -11.67 -11.89
CA VAL A 94 -4.84 -10.94 -12.12
C VAL A 94 -3.77 -11.31 -11.09
N VAL A 95 -4.15 -11.52 -9.83
CA VAL A 95 -3.21 -11.89 -8.75
C VAL A 95 -3.24 -13.41 -8.55
N PRO A 96 -2.16 -14.16 -8.83
CA PRO A 96 -2.14 -15.62 -8.66
C PRO A 96 -2.13 -16.05 -7.19
N ASP A 97 -2.60 -17.27 -6.92
CA ASP A 97 -2.42 -17.93 -5.63
C ASP A 97 -0.94 -18.01 -5.23
N GLY A 98 -0.66 -17.90 -3.93
CA GLY A 98 0.69 -17.80 -3.40
C GLY A 98 1.40 -16.48 -3.70
N ARG A 99 0.73 -15.51 -4.36
CA ARG A 99 1.29 -14.18 -4.68
C ARG A 99 0.42 -13.00 -4.23
N LEU A 100 -0.52 -13.24 -3.31
CA LEU A 100 -1.44 -12.21 -2.83
C LEU A 100 -0.69 -11.06 -2.12
N CYS A 101 0.37 -11.37 -1.36
CA CYS A 101 1.07 -10.37 -0.56
C CYS A 101 2.12 -9.56 -1.33
N SER A 102 2.48 -9.96 -2.56
CA SER A 102 3.21 -9.15 -3.54
C SER A 102 2.32 -8.54 -4.62
N GLY A 103 1.05 -8.93 -4.72
CA GLY A 103 0.21 -8.68 -5.90
C GLY A 103 0.73 -9.35 -7.18
N GLY A 104 1.59 -10.37 -7.08
CA GLY A 104 2.28 -10.96 -8.23
C GLY A 104 3.50 -10.18 -8.74
N LEU A 105 3.82 -9.04 -8.13
CA LEU A 105 4.87 -8.14 -8.57
C LEU A 105 6.26 -8.62 -8.12
N ALA A 106 7.20 -8.76 -9.07
CA ALA A 106 8.55 -9.27 -8.80
C ALA A 106 9.34 -8.43 -7.77
N ALA A 107 9.08 -7.11 -7.70
CA ALA A 107 9.70 -6.18 -6.75
C ALA A 107 9.19 -6.31 -5.30
N TYR A 108 8.17 -7.15 -5.07
CA TYR A 108 7.57 -7.40 -3.75
C TYR A 108 7.50 -8.90 -3.40
N LYS A 109 8.09 -9.78 -4.22
CA LYS A 109 8.00 -11.26 -4.09
C LYS A 109 8.43 -11.80 -2.71
N GLY A 110 9.29 -11.07 -2.00
CA GLY A 110 9.70 -11.43 -0.64
C GLY A 110 8.57 -11.40 0.40
N LEU A 111 7.47 -10.70 0.12
CA LEU A 111 6.31 -10.59 1.02
C LEU A 111 5.42 -11.84 1.01
N ASP A 112 5.56 -12.70 0.00
CA ASP A 112 4.79 -13.95 -0.16
C ASP A 112 5.34 -15.12 0.67
N LEU A 113 6.45 -14.94 1.38
CA LEU A 113 7.05 -15.99 2.21
C LEU A 113 6.05 -16.49 3.27
N ALA A 114 5.78 -17.79 3.22
CA ALA A 114 4.94 -18.50 4.17
C ALA A 114 5.68 -18.62 5.52
N ARG A 115 5.32 -17.79 6.48
CA ARG A 115 5.96 -17.68 7.79
C ARG A 115 4.93 -17.32 8.87
N ALA A 116 5.18 -17.79 10.09
CA ALA A 116 4.36 -17.49 11.28
C ALA A 116 4.96 -16.41 12.20
N ASP A 117 6.11 -15.83 11.83
CA ASP A 117 6.86 -14.84 12.61
C ASP A 117 6.91 -13.45 11.95
N TRP A 118 5.95 -13.14 11.07
CA TRP A 118 5.74 -11.79 10.57
C TRP A 118 5.39 -10.81 11.71
N PRO A 119 5.81 -9.53 11.63
CA PRO A 119 5.34 -8.49 12.54
C PRO A 119 3.81 -8.42 12.51
N SER A 120 3.15 -8.57 13.65
CA SER A 120 1.69 -8.75 13.72
C SER A 120 1.01 -7.89 14.78
N THR A 121 -0.16 -7.35 14.45
CA THR A 121 -1.01 -6.60 15.39
C THR A 121 -1.94 -7.54 16.15
N ARG A 122 -2.03 -7.39 17.47
CA ARG A 122 -2.99 -8.16 18.28
C ARG A 122 -4.39 -7.55 18.16
N LEU A 123 -5.37 -8.37 17.79
CA LEU A 123 -6.78 -7.98 17.66
C LEU A 123 -7.68 -8.89 18.50
N SER A 124 -8.91 -8.42 18.77
CA SER A 124 -9.94 -9.20 19.46
C SER A 124 -11.03 -9.64 18.48
N PRO A 125 -11.51 -10.90 18.55
CA PRO A 125 -12.55 -11.37 17.63
C PRO A 125 -13.84 -10.62 17.89
N GLY A 126 -14.55 -10.23 16.83
CA GLY A 126 -15.84 -9.55 16.96
C GLY A 126 -15.77 -8.11 17.49
N THR A 127 -14.59 -7.51 17.71
CA THR A 127 -14.51 -6.09 18.08
C THR A 127 -14.52 -5.18 16.84
N THR A 128 -14.54 -3.88 17.05
CA THR A 128 -14.18 -2.92 16.01
C THR A 128 -12.69 -3.07 15.69
N LEU A 129 -12.37 -3.10 14.41
CA LEU A 129 -11.06 -2.81 13.84
C LEU A 129 -11.07 -1.34 13.45
N ASP A 130 -10.09 -0.57 13.93
CA ASP A 130 -9.77 0.74 13.39
C ASP A 130 -8.57 0.58 12.45
N LEU A 131 -8.67 1.11 11.22
CA LEU A 131 -7.65 0.98 10.19
C LEU A 131 -7.12 2.36 9.80
N THR A 132 -5.79 2.51 9.86
CA THR A 132 -5.04 3.66 9.34
C THR A 132 -4.27 3.24 8.10
N TYR A 133 -4.67 3.78 6.94
CA TYR A 133 -3.99 3.58 5.67
C TYR A 133 -3.24 4.87 5.32
N ARG A 134 -1.91 4.87 5.48
CA ARG A 134 -1.07 6.01 5.10
C ARG A 134 -1.12 6.17 3.58
N SER A 135 -1.35 7.38 3.09
CA SER A 135 -1.35 7.67 1.66
C SER A 135 -0.51 8.90 1.37
N THR A 136 0.60 8.68 0.66
CA THR A 136 1.55 9.69 0.20
C THR A 136 1.04 10.40 -1.05
N ILE A 137 0.27 9.70 -1.90
CA ILE A 137 -0.50 10.29 -3.00
C ILE A 137 -1.97 9.82 -2.89
N PRO A 138 -2.89 10.66 -2.39
CA PRO A 138 -4.28 10.29 -2.12
C PRO A 138 -5.19 10.36 -3.35
N HIS A 139 -6.13 9.42 -3.43
CA HIS A 139 -7.09 9.25 -4.52
C HIS A 139 -8.48 8.80 -4.01
N THR A 140 -9.52 8.94 -4.82
CA THR A 140 -10.83 8.33 -4.54
C THR A 140 -10.83 6.85 -4.88
N GLY A 141 -11.56 6.04 -4.11
CA GLY A 141 -11.61 4.59 -4.28
C GLY A 141 -12.34 3.84 -3.17
N THR A 142 -12.38 2.51 -3.32
CA THR A 142 -13.01 1.59 -2.37
C THR A 142 -11.97 0.65 -1.76
N PHE A 143 -11.89 0.66 -0.43
CA PHE A 143 -11.13 -0.28 0.37
C PHE A 143 -11.99 -1.51 0.67
N LYS A 144 -11.57 -2.69 0.22
CA LYS A 144 -12.19 -3.99 0.50
C LYS A 144 -11.31 -4.73 1.51
N LEU A 145 -11.88 -5.14 2.65
CA LEU A 145 -11.15 -5.87 3.68
C LEU A 145 -11.58 -7.35 3.70
N PHE A 146 -10.61 -8.24 3.55
CA PHE A 146 -10.76 -9.68 3.71
C PHE A 146 -9.94 -10.16 4.90
N LEU A 147 -10.40 -11.20 5.58
CA LEU A 147 -9.67 -11.83 6.68
C LEU A 147 -9.70 -13.34 6.45
N THR A 148 -8.52 -13.95 6.38
CA THR A 148 -8.34 -15.41 6.18
C THR A 148 -9.30 -16.22 7.04
N LYS A 149 -9.86 -17.30 6.48
CA LYS A 149 -10.85 -18.19 7.11
C LYS A 149 -10.32 -18.85 8.40
N PRO A 150 -11.20 -19.36 9.28
CA PRO A 150 -10.78 -20.20 10.41
C PRO A 150 -9.97 -21.41 9.91
N GLY A 151 -8.92 -21.79 10.63
CA GLY A 151 -8.03 -22.88 10.24
C GLY A 151 -6.94 -22.50 9.23
N TYR A 152 -6.80 -21.22 8.86
CA TYR A 152 -5.67 -20.72 8.07
C TYR A 152 -4.32 -21.10 8.70
N ASP A 153 -3.40 -21.55 7.86
CA ASP A 153 -2.06 -22.00 8.23
C ASP A 153 -1.01 -21.04 7.68
N PRO A 154 -0.39 -20.18 8.51
CA PRO A 154 0.61 -19.21 8.04
C PRO A 154 1.91 -19.84 7.55
N THR A 155 2.11 -21.16 7.74
CA THR A 155 3.26 -21.89 7.19
C THR A 155 3.06 -22.31 5.73
N LYS A 156 1.88 -22.03 5.14
CA LYS A 156 1.57 -22.23 3.73
C LYS A 156 1.43 -20.90 2.98
N PRO A 157 1.73 -20.85 1.66
CA PRO A 157 1.50 -19.67 0.85
C PRO A 157 0.02 -19.27 0.87
N LEU A 158 -0.27 -17.96 1.02
CA LEU A 158 -1.64 -17.45 1.03
C LEU A 158 -2.30 -17.59 -0.34
N THR A 159 -3.50 -18.15 -0.38
CA THR A 159 -4.31 -18.32 -1.60
C THR A 159 -5.64 -17.55 -1.51
N TRP A 160 -6.29 -17.35 -2.64
CA TRP A 160 -7.67 -16.86 -2.69
C TRP A 160 -8.66 -17.81 -2.03
N SER A 161 -8.34 -19.11 -1.94
CA SER A 161 -9.17 -20.11 -1.25
C SER A 161 -9.14 -19.93 0.27
N ASP A 162 -8.08 -19.34 0.84
CA ASP A 162 -8.00 -18.99 2.26
C ASP A 162 -8.88 -17.78 2.61
N LEU A 163 -9.25 -16.96 1.62
CA LEU A 163 -10.10 -15.79 1.80
C LEU A 163 -11.59 -16.11 1.53
N PRO A 164 -12.54 -15.47 2.22
CA PRO A 164 -13.95 -15.49 1.82
C PRO A 164 -14.15 -14.86 0.43
N GLU A 165 -15.18 -15.28 -0.30
CA GLU A 165 -15.48 -14.75 -1.64
C GLU A 165 -15.72 -13.22 -1.62
N LYS A 166 -16.43 -12.76 -0.59
CA LYS A 166 -16.79 -11.36 -0.34
C LYS A 166 -15.95 -10.79 0.81
N PRO A 167 -15.58 -9.49 0.76
CA PRO A 167 -14.93 -8.85 1.90
C PRO A 167 -15.90 -8.77 3.09
N PHE A 168 -15.36 -8.75 4.32
CA PHE A 168 -16.18 -8.53 5.51
C PHE A 168 -16.55 -7.05 5.71
N ALA A 169 -15.81 -6.14 5.07
CA ALA A 169 -16.12 -4.72 5.01
C ALA A 169 -15.69 -4.10 3.67
N SER A 170 -16.47 -3.15 3.18
CA SER A 170 -16.17 -2.35 1.98
C SER A 170 -16.43 -0.88 2.30
N ILE A 171 -15.40 -0.04 2.20
CA ILE A 171 -15.45 1.37 2.57
C ILE A 171 -15.04 2.22 1.36
N THR A 172 -15.95 3.05 0.86
CA THR A 172 -15.70 3.96 -0.27
C THR A 172 -15.42 5.36 0.25
N ASP A 173 -14.39 6.00 -0.31
CA ASP A 173 -13.97 7.38 -0.03
C ASP A 173 -13.94 7.76 1.46
N PRO A 174 -13.25 6.99 2.32
CA PRO A 174 -13.08 7.32 3.74
C PRO A 174 -12.36 8.68 3.91
N PRO A 175 -12.54 9.35 5.07
CA PRO A 175 -11.91 10.64 5.31
C PRO A 175 -10.38 10.53 5.36
N LEU A 176 -9.70 11.34 4.55
CA LEU A 176 -8.26 11.57 4.64
C LEU A 176 -7.97 12.60 5.73
N ARG A 177 -7.20 12.24 6.75
CA ARG A 177 -6.75 13.10 7.86
C ARG A 177 -5.27 12.85 8.14
N ASP A 178 -4.49 13.92 8.27
CA ASP A 178 -3.07 13.89 8.61
C ASP A 178 -2.22 12.96 7.71
N GLY A 179 -2.58 12.92 6.41
CA GLY A 179 -1.93 12.08 5.40
C GLY A 179 -2.34 10.60 5.43
N SER A 180 -3.43 10.23 6.11
CA SER A 180 -3.93 8.84 6.14
C SER A 180 -5.44 8.77 5.99
N TYR A 181 -5.93 7.76 5.28
CA TYR A 181 -7.33 7.36 5.38
C TYR A 181 -7.55 6.66 6.73
N ARG A 182 -8.64 7.01 7.40
CA ARG A 182 -9.01 6.42 8.69
C ARG A 182 -10.47 5.97 8.65
N PHE A 183 -10.69 4.69 8.93
CA PHE A 183 -12.02 4.09 8.92
C PHE A 183 -12.07 2.85 9.81
N SER A 184 -13.28 2.45 10.20
CA SER A 184 -13.51 1.35 11.12
C SER A 184 -14.38 0.26 10.51
N ALA A 185 -14.19 -0.99 10.92
CA ALA A 185 -14.97 -2.14 10.47
C ALA A 185 -15.22 -3.13 11.62
N LYS A 186 -16.32 -3.88 11.56
CA LYS A 186 -16.60 -4.95 12.53
C LYS A 186 -15.80 -6.20 12.13
N LEU A 187 -14.94 -6.71 13.01
CA LEU A 187 -14.22 -7.96 12.77
C LEU A 187 -15.14 -9.18 12.83
N PRO A 188 -14.88 -10.24 12.06
CA PRO A 188 -15.47 -11.56 12.30
C PRO A 188 -15.20 -12.05 13.74
N SER A 189 -16.19 -12.69 14.36
CA SER A 189 -16.15 -13.17 15.75
C SER A 189 -15.60 -14.59 15.92
N ASP A 190 -15.34 -15.28 14.81
CA ASP A 190 -14.95 -16.68 14.68
C ASP A 190 -13.45 -16.84 14.36
N ARG A 191 -12.61 -15.88 14.78
CA ARG A 191 -11.16 -15.83 14.48
C ARG A 191 -10.33 -16.07 15.74
N ALA A 192 -9.29 -16.90 15.60
CA ALA A 192 -8.44 -17.32 16.70
C ALA A 192 -7.05 -17.71 16.17
N GLY A 193 -5.98 -17.28 16.85
CA GLY A 193 -4.62 -17.48 16.35
C GLY A 193 -4.22 -16.48 15.26
N HIS A 194 -3.27 -16.88 14.41
CA HIS A 194 -2.67 -16.01 13.39
C HIS A 194 -3.51 -15.98 12.12
N HIS A 195 -3.74 -14.79 11.57
CA HIS A 195 -4.53 -14.55 10.36
C HIS A 195 -3.90 -13.43 9.53
N VAL A 196 -4.25 -13.36 8.24
CA VAL A 196 -3.88 -12.24 7.37
C VAL A 196 -5.11 -11.39 7.08
N LEU A 197 -5.03 -10.10 7.43
CA LEU A 197 -5.93 -9.05 6.95
C LEU A 197 -5.45 -8.62 5.56
N TYR A 198 -6.21 -8.99 4.53
CA TYR A 198 -5.91 -8.63 3.15
C TYR A 198 -6.74 -7.42 2.72
N THR A 199 -6.06 -6.33 2.39
CA THR A 199 -6.65 -5.05 2.00
C THR A 199 -6.47 -4.86 0.50
N ILE A 200 -7.57 -4.55 -0.20
CA ILE A 200 -7.56 -4.12 -1.60
C ILE A 200 -8.07 -2.68 -1.66
N TRP A 201 -7.27 -1.73 -2.12
CA TRP A 201 -7.72 -0.38 -2.46
C TRP A 201 -7.87 -0.26 -3.97
N GLN A 202 -9.12 -0.37 -4.45
CA GLN A 202 -9.45 -0.18 -5.86
C GLN A 202 -9.81 1.30 -6.09
N ASN A 203 -9.01 2.02 -6.87
CA ASN A 203 -9.27 3.42 -7.15
C ASN A 203 -10.44 3.62 -8.13
N THR A 204 -11.03 4.80 -8.06
CA THR A 204 -12.06 5.30 -8.99
C THR A 204 -11.60 6.55 -9.77
N SER A 205 -10.62 7.29 -9.24
CA SER A 205 -9.96 8.41 -9.94
C SER A 205 -8.80 7.99 -10.83
N THR A 206 -8.37 6.72 -10.74
CA THR A 206 -7.32 6.10 -11.56
C THR A 206 -7.72 4.67 -11.90
N VAL A 207 -6.97 4.01 -12.79
CA VAL A 207 -7.18 2.59 -13.13
C VAL A 207 -6.51 1.63 -12.13
N ASP A 208 -5.99 2.14 -11.02
CA ASP A 208 -5.03 1.43 -10.19
C ASP A 208 -5.66 0.70 -9.02
N THR A 209 -5.15 -0.49 -8.70
CA THR A 209 -5.52 -1.26 -7.52
C THR A 209 -4.29 -1.58 -6.70
N TYR A 210 -4.36 -1.33 -5.39
CA TYR A 210 -3.28 -1.54 -4.43
C TYR A 210 -3.66 -2.71 -3.53
N TYR A 211 -2.65 -3.52 -3.20
CA TYR A 211 -2.80 -4.70 -2.37
C TYR A 211 -1.98 -4.52 -1.09
N SER A 212 -2.37 -5.18 -0.01
CA SER A 212 -1.59 -5.22 1.23
C SER A 212 -2.02 -6.40 2.11
N CYS A 213 -1.04 -7.13 2.64
CA CYS A 213 -1.22 -8.08 3.73
C CYS A 213 -0.77 -7.44 5.04
N SER A 214 -1.63 -7.41 6.06
CA SER A 214 -1.27 -7.12 7.45
C SER A 214 -1.48 -8.37 8.29
N ASP A 215 -0.44 -8.85 8.96
CA ASP A 215 -0.53 -10.02 9.83
C ASP A 215 -1.16 -9.64 11.18
N VAL A 216 -2.09 -10.44 11.65
CA VAL A 216 -2.86 -10.16 12.87
C VAL A 216 -3.02 -11.41 13.72
N VAL A 217 -2.97 -11.24 15.03
CA VAL A 217 -3.08 -12.34 16.00
C VAL A 217 -4.26 -12.14 16.94
N PHE A 218 -5.16 -13.12 16.95
CA PHE A 218 -6.31 -13.20 17.82
C PHE A 218 -6.01 -14.15 19.00
N PRO A 219 -6.56 -13.91 20.20
CA PRO A 219 -6.55 -14.89 21.27
C PRO A 219 -6.98 -16.26 20.78
N LYS A 220 -6.26 -17.32 21.19
CA LYS A 220 -6.76 -18.68 20.98
C LYS A 220 -8.09 -18.81 21.71
N ALA A 221 -9.08 -19.45 21.09
CA ALA A 221 -10.29 -19.84 21.80
C ALA A 221 -9.88 -20.62 23.06
N LYS A 222 -10.40 -20.24 24.23
CA LYS A 222 -10.28 -21.10 25.40
C LYS A 222 -10.99 -22.39 25.01
N GLN A 223 -10.25 -23.51 25.00
CA GLN A 223 -10.88 -24.82 25.05
C GLN A 223 -11.83 -24.77 26.25
N ALA A 224 -13.13 -24.86 26.01
CA ALA A 224 -14.06 -25.12 27.09
C ALA A 224 -13.71 -26.53 27.54
N ASP A 225 -13.06 -26.65 28.69
CA ASP A 225 -12.81 -27.94 29.31
C ASP A 225 -14.18 -28.59 29.49
N SER A 226 -14.44 -29.67 28.75
CA SER A 226 -15.67 -30.43 28.84
C SER A 226 -15.64 -31.31 30.08
N GLY A 227 -15.41 -30.66 31.22
CA GLY A 227 -15.54 -31.23 32.54
C GLY A 227 -16.95 -31.74 32.68
N THR A 228 -17.10 -33.07 32.66
CA THR A 228 -18.36 -33.77 32.89
C THR A 228 -18.69 -33.67 34.38
N GLY A 229 -19.09 -32.46 34.80
CA GLY A 229 -19.69 -32.20 36.09
C GLY A 229 -21.14 -32.68 36.04
N GLY A 230 -21.36 -33.94 36.42
CA GLY A 230 -22.70 -34.49 36.59
C GLY A 230 -23.51 -33.63 37.57
N GLY A 231 -24.72 -33.25 37.18
CA GLY A 231 -25.58 -32.43 38.02
C GLY A 231 -26.08 -33.18 39.24
N SER A 232 -26.21 -32.46 40.35
CA SER A 232 -27.18 -32.78 41.40
C SER A 232 -27.94 -31.50 41.73
N SER A 233 -29.24 -31.52 41.49
CA SER A 233 -30.15 -30.48 41.98
C SER A 233 -30.42 -30.73 43.46
N GLU A 234 -30.34 -29.70 44.29
CA GLU A 234 -30.99 -29.70 45.60
C GLU A 234 -31.48 -28.29 45.94
N GLU A 235 -32.67 -28.21 46.54
CA GLU A 235 -33.41 -26.97 46.75
C GLU A 235 -32.90 -26.15 47.96
N THR A 236 -33.12 -24.84 47.91
CA THR A 236 -32.94 -23.91 49.02
C THR A 236 -33.90 -24.23 50.19
N PRO A 237 -33.57 -23.84 51.43
CA PRO A 237 -34.26 -22.65 51.94
C PRO A 237 -33.36 -21.67 52.72
N ALA A 238 -33.92 -20.51 53.03
CA ALA A 238 -33.21 -19.31 53.45
C ALA A 238 -32.93 -19.20 54.96
N GLY A 239 -31.93 -18.36 55.30
CA GLY A 239 -31.98 -17.49 56.48
C GLY A 239 -30.96 -17.75 57.59
N SER A 240 -30.00 -16.83 57.76
CA SER A 240 -29.91 -15.97 58.96
C SER A 240 -28.79 -14.94 58.80
N GLU A 241 -28.98 -13.75 59.37
CA GLU A 241 -27.96 -12.70 59.49
C GLU A 241 -26.95 -13.02 60.61
N GLY A 242 -25.75 -12.43 60.57
CA GLY A 242 -24.70 -12.64 61.57
C GLY A 242 -23.49 -11.72 61.39
N THR A 243 -23.55 -10.53 61.97
CA THR A 243 -22.52 -9.47 61.93
C THR A 243 -21.28 -9.80 62.77
N ALA A 244 -20.06 -9.45 62.31
CA ALA A 244 -19.03 -8.72 63.08
C ALA A 244 -17.66 -8.69 62.37
N ALA A 245 -16.84 -7.68 62.68
CA ALA A 245 -15.49 -7.47 62.16
C ALA A 245 -14.41 -7.62 63.25
N GLY A 246 -13.16 -7.78 62.82
CA GLY A 246 -11.93 -7.83 63.64
C GLY A 246 -10.80 -8.45 62.79
N ASP A 247 -10.00 -7.65 62.10
CA ASP A 247 -8.80 -6.94 62.56
C ASP A 247 -7.51 -7.79 62.45
N ALA A 248 -6.38 -7.11 62.23
CA ALA A 248 -5.18 -7.68 61.63
C ALA A 248 -4.22 -8.36 62.63
N THR A 249 -3.29 -9.18 62.11
CA THR A 249 -1.84 -8.89 62.21
C THR A 249 -1.00 -9.84 61.36
N ALA A 250 0.21 -9.39 61.02
CA ALA A 250 1.19 -10.14 60.22
C ALA A 250 2.03 -11.09 61.09
N GLY A 251 2.50 -12.19 60.47
CA GLY A 251 3.47 -13.11 61.06
C GLY A 251 4.40 -13.68 59.99
N LYS A 252 5.60 -13.10 59.86
CA LYS A 252 6.69 -13.65 59.04
C LYS A 252 7.49 -14.64 59.90
N ALA A 253 7.74 -15.84 59.40
CA ALA A 253 8.77 -16.73 59.93
C ALA A 253 9.45 -17.51 58.80
N ASP A 254 10.78 -17.36 58.70
CA ASP A 254 11.65 -18.14 57.84
C ASP A 254 11.81 -19.58 58.40
N GLY A 255 12.05 -20.57 57.53
CA GLY A 255 11.97 -21.99 57.92
C GLY A 255 12.68 -22.96 56.97
N ASP A 256 14.00 -22.80 56.88
CA ASP A 256 14.98 -23.75 56.32
C ASP A 256 14.63 -25.24 56.49
N ARG A 257 14.76 -26.02 55.40
CA ARG A 257 15.16 -27.44 55.42
C ARG A 257 15.94 -27.82 54.17
N THR A 258 17.00 -28.60 54.40
CA THR A 258 18.02 -28.98 53.44
C THR A 258 17.82 -30.38 52.82
N ASP A 259 18.65 -30.63 51.80
CA ASP A 259 19.21 -31.92 51.35
C ASP A 259 18.31 -33.04 50.82
N GLY A 260 18.70 -33.52 49.62
CA GLY A 260 18.06 -34.60 48.89
C GLY A 260 18.87 -35.02 47.66
N ASP A 261 20.19 -35.19 47.82
CA ASP A 261 21.11 -35.68 46.79
C ASP A 261 20.64 -37.00 46.15
N ARG A 262 20.80 -37.12 44.83
CA ARG A 262 21.16 -38.38 44.18
C ARG A 262 21.85 -38.14 42.83
N THR A 263 23.10 -38.56 42.78
CA THR A 263 24.02 -38.54 41.64
C THR A 263 23.96 -39.83 40.80
N GLY A 264 24.48 -39.74 39.57
CA GLY A 264 24.91 -40.88 38.73
C GLY A 264 23.89 -41.43 37.73
N GLU A 265 24.28 -41.95 36.56
CA GLU A 265 25.58 -41.84 35.85
C GLU A 265 25.39 -42.09 34.33
N GLN A 266 26.48 -41.88 33.58
CA GLN A 266 26.70 -41.94 32.14
C GLN A 266 26.32 -43.28 31.46
N GLY A 267 26.11 -43.27 30.13
CA GLY A 267 25.96 -44.51 29.35
C GLY A 267 25.76 -44.35 27.83
N SER A 268 26.83 -44.02 27.11
CA SER A 268 27.16 -44.36 25.70
C SER A 268 26.09 -44.55 24.60
N GLY A 269 26.32 -43.91 23.44
CA GLY A 269 25.72 -44.32 22.15
C GLY A 269 26.28 -45.64 21.60
N PRO A 270 25.84 -46.07 20.40
CA PRO A 270 26.54 -45.60 19.20
C PRO A 270 25.65 -45.35 17.95
N ALA A 271 26.28 -44.83 16.89
CA ALA A 271 25.76 -44.85 15.52
C ALA A 271 25.54 -46.31 15.04
N THR A 272 24.74 -46.64 14.02
CA THR A 272 24.83 -46.15 12.62
C THR A 272 23.65 -46.72 11.82
N THR A 273 23.06 -46.00 10.86
CA THR A 273 22.73 -46.47 9.48
C THR A 273 21.86 -45.46 8.73
N ALA A 274 22.22 -45.19 7.48
CA ALA A 274 21.30 -44.67 6.46
C ALA A 274 20.67 -45.86 5.71
N PRO A 275 19.56 -45.63 4.98
CA PRO A 275 19.63 -45.96 3.56
C PRO A 275 19.02 -44.89 2.65
N ALA A 276 19.55 -44.80 1.43
CA ALA A 276 19.08 -43.91 0.37
C ALA A 276 17.86 -44.48 -0.38
N ARG A 277 16.98 -43.59 -0.88
CA ARG A 277 16.16 -43.75 -2.09
C ARG A 277 16.01 -42.36 -2.74
N SER A 278 16.61 -42.17 -3.92
CA SER A 278 15.92 -42.23 -5.23
C SER A 278 15.30 -40.88 -5.61
N ALA A 279 16.09 -40.07 -6.32
CA ALA A 279 15.57 -39.03 -7.20
C ALA A 279 15.21 -39.67 -8.55
N GLU A 280 14.02 -39.40 -9.06
CA GLU A 280 13.61 -39.83 -10.40
C GLU A 280 12.92 -38.65 -11.10
N ALA A 281 13.37 -38.36 -12.31
CA ALA A 281 12.84 -37.30 -13.17
C ALA A 281 12.53 -37.90 -14.55
N PRO A 282 11.34 -37.62 -15.13
CA PRO A 282 11.06 -37.78 -16.55
C PRO A 282 11.04 -36.40 -17.27
N PRO A 283 11.04 -36.37 -18.62
CA PRO A 283 12.03 -35.54 -19.32
C PRO A 283 11.47 -34.29 -20.02
N ALA A 284 12.40 -33.47 -20.52
CA ALA A 284 12.11 -32.46 -21.53
C ALA A 284 11.69 -33.12 -22.86
N GLY A 285 10.81 -32.45 -23.60
CA GLY A 285 10.45 -32.77 -24.98
C GLY A 285 10.31 -31.49 -25.78
N ASP A 286 11.12 -31.35 -26.82
CA ASP A 286 11.12 -30.21 -27.74
C ASP A 286 9.89 -30.24 -28.68
N GLY A 287 9.45 -29.06 -29.13
CA GLY A 287 8.31 -28.91 -30.01
C GLY A 287 8.07 -27.46 -30.41
N ASP A 288 8.73 -27.03 -31.50
CA ASP A 288 8.65 -25.68 -32.06
C ASP A 288 7.34 -25.35 -32.79
N ALA A 289 7.18 -24.04 -33.03
CA ALA A 289 6.48 -23.38 -34.14
C ALA A 289 5.04 -22.83 -33.95
N GLU A 290 5.02 -21.49 -33.85
CA GLU A 290 4.14 -20.52 -34.54
C GLU A 290 2.65 -20.37 -34.18
N GLY A 291 2.31 -19.14 -33.79
CA GLY A 291 0.95 -18.67 -33.51
C GLY A 291 0.94 -17.20 -33.09
N ASP A 292 1.21 -16.28 -34.02
CA ASP A 292 1.30 -14.83 -33.75
C ASP A 292 -0.06 -14.22 -33.37
N ALA A 293 -0.16 -13.69 -32.14
CA ALA A 293 -1.25 -12.83 -31.70
C ALA A 293 -0.75 -11.87 -30.60
N ARG A 294 -0.38 -10.65 -31.00
CA ARG A 294 0.06 -9.57 -30.09
C ARG A 294 -1.00 -9.20 -29.05
N ALA A 295 -0.88 -9.76 -27.84
CA ALA A 295 -1.49 -9.20 -26.64
C ALA A 295 -0.67 -8.01 -26.12
N ALA A 296 -1.33 -6.96 -25.65
CA ALA A 296 -0.66 -5.78 -25.11
C ALA A 296 -0.01 -6.08 -23.74
N ASP A 297 1.26 -5.71 -23.57
CA ASP A 297 2.06 -5.89 -22.35
C ASP A 297 1.47 -5.09 -21.17
N PRO A 298 1.02 -5.74 -20.08
CA PRO A 298 0.48 -5.05 -18.91
C PRO A 298 1.60 -4.58 -17.96
N GLY A 299 2.34 -3.55 -18.38
CA GLY A 299 3.09 -2.68 -17.49
C GLY A 299 4.42 -3.24 -16.97
N SER A 300 5.47 -3.13 -17.78
CA SER A 300 6.85 -3.14 -17.30
C SER A 300 7.05 -2.14 -16.14
N PRO A 301 7.59 -2.54 -14.97
CA PRO A 301 7.85 -1.62 -13.86
C PRO A 301 9.01 -0.68 -14.19
N VAL A 302 8.80 0.63 -14.01
CA VAL A 302 9.82 1.67 -14.21
C VAL A 302 10.84 1.69 -13.06
N ALA A 303 11.71 0.68 -13.04
CA ALA A 303 12.78 0.53 -12.05
C ALA A 303 14.04 -0.19 -12.59
N SER A 304 14.45 0.10 -13.84
CA SER A 304 15.74 -0.36 -14.41
C SER A 304 16.19 0.51 -15.60
N THR A 305 16.97 1.57 -15.32
CA THR A 305 18.13 2.02 -16.14
C THR A 305 18.88 3.12 -15.37
N THR A 306 19.91 2.74 -14.61
CA THR A 306 21.02 3.63 -14.30
C THR A 306 22.27 3.06 -14.97
N ASP A 307 22.54 3.52 -16.18
CA ASP A 307 23.87 3.53 -16.79
C ASP A 307 23.80 4.38 -18.08
N GLU A 308 24.22 5.63 -17.98
CA GLU A 308 24.98 6.32 -19.03
C GLU A 308 25.54 7.64 -18.47
N SER A 309 26.76 7.98 -18.88
CA SER A 309 27.47 9.16 -18.37
C SER A 309 27.24 10.38 -19.27
N GLY A 310 26.85 11.53 -18.72
CA GLY A 310 26.92 12.77 -19.50
C GLY A 310 26.23 14.01 -18.94
N ALA A 311 27.01 15.09 -18.80
CA ALA A 311 26.60 16.49 -18.75
C ALA A 311 25.61 16.95 -17.65
N SER A 312 26.17 17.44 -16.54
CA SER A 312 25.45 18.21 -15.53
C SER A 312 24.98 19.58 -16.07
N VAL A 313 23.69 19.89 -15.92
CA VAL A 313 23.14 21.25 -16.02
C VAL A 313 22.21 21.50 -14.83
N PRO A 314 22.40 22.56 -14.03
CA PRO A 314 21.63 22.75 -12.80
C PRO A 314 20.24 23.35 -13.10
N LEU A 315 19.19 22.60 -12.78
CA LEU A 315 17.82 23.14 -12.70
C LEU A 315 17.59 23.79 -11.34
N LEU A 316 17.58 25.13 -11.33
CA LEU A 316 17.14 25.92 -10.18
C LEU A 316 15.62 25.78 -10.01
N VAL A 317 15.21 25.14 -8.92
CA VAL A 317 13.81 25.10 -8.47
C VAL A 317 13.45 26.49 -7.90
N ALA A 318 12.63 27.24 -8.64
CA ALA A 318 12.06 28.50 -8.16
C ALA A 318 10.62 28.27 -7.68
N GLY A 319 10.39 28.41 -6.38
CA GLY A 319 9.05 28.41 -5.78
C GLY A 319 8.20 29.59 -6.23
N GLY A 320 6.88 29.45 -6.17
CA GLY A 320 5.94 30.37 -6.81
C GLY A 320 5.74 31.72 -6.10
N ALA A 321 5.45 32.76 -6.90
CA ALA A 321 4.70 33.95 -6.50
C ALA A 321 4.30 34.78 -7.76
N THR A 322 3.26 34.39 -8.49
CA THR A 322 2.75 35.21 -9.62
C THR A 322 1.69 36.21 -9.15
N ALA A 323 2.14 37.33 -8.61
CA ALA A 323 1.35 38.56 -8.56
C ALA A 323 1.72 39.41 -9.78
N LEU A 324 0.80 39.56 -10.75
CA LEU A 324 1.00 40.43 -11.90
C LEU A 324 -0.09 41.52 -11.96
N VAL A 325 0.34 42.77 -11.84
CA VAL A 325 -0.50 43.97 -11.89
C VAL A 325 -0.86 44.29 -13.35
N LEU A 326 -2.15 44.47 -13.65
CA LEU A 326 -2.62 44.96 -14.94
C LEU A 326 -2.90 46.46 -14.89
N ALA A 327 -2.04 47.28 -15.53
CA ALA A 327 -2.27 48.72 -15.68
C ALA A 327 -1.52 49.37 -16.87
N VAL A 328 -1.98 49.15 -18.11
CA VAL A 328 -1.82 50.05 -19.29
C VAL A 328 -3.00 49.72 -20.23
N GLY A 329 -3.73 50.63 -20.88
CA GLY A 329 -3.68 52.09 -20.93
C GLY A 329 -4.28 52.54 -22.27
N ALA A 330 -5.45 53.18 -22.26
CA ALA A 330 -6.18 53.56 -23.48
C ALA A 330 -6.50 55.06 -23.50
N ALA A 331 -5.84 55.78 -24.39
CA ALA A 331 -6.09 57.19 -24.69
C ALA A 331 -5.83 57.44 -26.19
N LEU A 332 -6.38 58.54 -26.72
CA LEU A 332 -6.46 58.91 -28.15
C LEU A 332 -7.52 58.07 -28.93
N HIS A 333 -8.40 58.63 -29.77
CA HIS A 333 -8.60 60.01 -30.21
C HIS A 333 -10.09 60.23 -30.57
N PHE A 334 -10.69 61.36 -30.18
CA PHE A 334 -11.74 62.01 -30.96
C PHE A 334 -11.66 63.53 -30.83
N ARG A 335 -11.20 64.20 -31.90
CA ARG A 335 -11.28 65.65 -32.08
C ARG A 335 -11.53 65.92 -33.57
N GLY A 336 -12.68 66.50 -33.90
CA GLY A 336 -12.96 66.91 -35.28
C GLY A 336 -14.41 67.37 -35.52
N ARG A 337 -14.56 68.65 -35.90
CA ARG A 337 -15.80 69.37 -36.28
C ARG A 337 -16.76 69.72 -35.12
N GLY A 338 -17.25 70.96 -34.95
CA GLY A 338 -16.80 72.26 -35.49
C GLY A 338 -17.92 73.29 -35.75
N ARG A 339 -17.76 74.51 -35.22
CA ARG A 339 -18.39 75.80 -35.66
C ARG A 339 -17.62 76.93 -34.93
N ARG A 340 -17.02 77.96 -35.56
CA ARG A 340 -17.58 79.12 -36.30
C ARG A 340 -18.57 79.93 -35.44
N SER A 341 -18.40 81.25 -35.17
CA SER A 341 -17.62 82.30 -35.89
C SER A 341 -17.35 83.56 -35.04
N ARG A 342 -16.38 84.40 -35.47
CA ARG A 342 -16.25 85.89 -35.40
C ARG A 342 -16.30 86.58 -34.01
N VAL A 343 -15.29 87.35 -33.57
CA VAL A 343 -14.55 88.56 -34.08
C VAL A 343 -15.07 89.84 -33.42
N ASP A 344 -14.18 90.40 -32.60
CA ASP A 344 -13.84 91.81 -32.26
C ASP A 344 -14.91 92.92 -32.30
N GLY A 345 -14.90 93.76 -31.24
CA GLY A 345 -15.68 94.99 -31.11
C GLY A 345 -15.98 95.34 -29.66
#